data_AF-A0A0F8W6X7-F1
#
_entry.id   AF-A0A0F8W6X7-F1
#
_cell.length_a   1.000
_cell.length_b   1.000
_cell.length_c   1.000
_cell.angle_alpha   90.00
_cell.angle_beta   90.00
_cell.angle_gamma   90.00
#
_symmetry.space_group_name_H-M   'P 1'
#
loop_
_entity.id
_entity.type
_entity.pdbx_description
1 polymer ?
#
loop_
_entity_poly.entity_id
_entity_poly.type
_entity_poly.pdbx_seq_one_letter_code
_entity_poly.pdbx_strand_id
1 'polypeptide(L)'
;EEGGGATDTEAEKKNLALLVDAFNPLQSERYDLFKRAKLRKETLRRIVNHALSQSVPASVVTTINGFTKVFAGEIIEKARTVQMEWADAHDQAAAVAALAKDAARDIGPSQGSQGDNNQNLGVGVMMSRIWTGPSDEQVPTMMPSSRAEVKLPPNPHRGQLLPAHLREALRRYKRDGEGGGVGFSGLSMGNLGVRGSVTWNAGSVGGRRIFS
;
A
#
# COMPACT_ATOMS: atom_id res chain seq x y z
N GLU A 1 31.12 33.64 -8.21
CA GLU A 1 30.49 32.75 -9.21
C GLU A 1 29.03 32.56 -8.84
N GLU A 2 28.13 33.29 -9.50
CA GLU A 2 26.67 33.17 -9.34
C GLU A 2 26.11 32.71 -10.68
N GLY A 3 25.75 31.43 -10.80
CA GLY A 3 25.25 30.89 -12.07
C GLY A 3 24.52 29.54 -11.99
N GLY A 4 24.31 28.96 -10.81
CA GLY A 4 23.76 27.61 -10.67
C GLY A 4 22.23 27.50 -10.50
N GLY A 5 21.53 28.59 -10.13
CA GLY A 5 20.12 28.49 -9.72
C GLY A 5 19.08 28.55 -10.85
N ALA A 6 19.38 29.18 -11.98
CA ALA A 6 18.41 29.39 -13.05
C ALA A 6 18.25 28.15 -13.95
N THR A 7 19.34 27.44 -14.23
CA THR A 7 19.38 26.27 -15.11
C THR A 7 18.61 25.07 -14.54
N ASP A 8 18.66 24.87 -13.22
CA ASP A 8 17.92 23.79 -12.56
C ASP A 8 16.41 23.99 -12.64
N THR A 9 15.92 25.22 -12.51
CA THR A 9 14.47 25.49 -12.57
C THR A 9 13.89 25.31 -13.97
N GLU A 10 14.66 25.60 -15.02
CA GLU A 10 14.21 25.38 -16.40
C GLU A 10 14.27 23.89 -16.78
N ALA A 11 15.30 23.18 -16.32
CA ALA A 11 15.40 21.74 -16.51
C ALA A 11 14.25 21.01 -15.78
N GLU A 12 13.96 21.37 -14.52
CA GLU A 12 12.83 20.81 -13.77
C GLU A 12 11.48 21.08 -14.45
N LYS A 13 11.27 22.30 -14.98
CA LYS A 13 10.05 22.63 -15.73
C LYS A 13 9.92 21.77 -17.00
N LYS A 14 11.01 21.56 -17.74
CA LYS A 14 11.04 20.70 -18.94
C LYS A 14 10.78 19.24 -18.57
N ASN A 15 11.43 18.73 -17.53
CA ASN A 15 11.23 17.37 -17.01
C ASN A 15 9.78 17.15 -16.57
N LEU A 16 9.20 18.14 -15.88
CA LEU A 16 7.81 18.10 -15.44
C LEU A 16 6.83 18.18 -16.61
N ALA A 17 7.14 18.97 -17.64
CA ALA A 17 6.31 19.03 -18.85
C ALA A 17 6.30 17.69 -19.60
N LEU A 18 7.46 17.06 -19.78
CA LEU A 18 7.57 15.72 -20.39
C LEU A 18 6.80 14.67 -19.57
N LEU A 19 6.89 14.75 -18.24
CA LEU A 19 6.17 13.84 -17.35
C LEU A 19 4.65 14.02 -17.45
N VAL A 20 4.18 15.27 -17.45
CA VAL A 20 2.74 15.59 -17.56
C VAL A 20 2.17 15.19 -18.92
N ASP A 21 2.96 15.32 -19.98
CA ASP A 21 2.57 14.90 -21.34
C ASP A 21 2.41 13.39 -21.46
N ALA A 22 3.25 12.62 -20.75
CA ALA A 22 3.17 11.17 -20.70
C ALA A 22 2.06 10.61 -19.78
N PHE A 23 1.29 11.45 -19.10
CA PHE A 23 0.27 10.98 -18.15
C PHE A 23 -0.96 10.39 -18.84
N ASN A 24 -1.48 9.32 -18.24
CA ASN A 24 -2.83 8.88 -18.54
C ASN A 24 -3.87 9.88 -17.98
N PRO A 25 -5.12 9.89 -18.50
CA PRO A 25 -6.14 10.86 -18.07
C PRO A 25 -6.40 10.88 -16.56
N LEU A 26 -6.37 9.69 -15.92
CA LEU A 26 -6.59 9.55 -14.49
C LEU A 26 -5.40 10.07 -13.65
N GLN A 27 -4.17 9.93 -14.13
CA GLN A 27 -2.95 10.46 -13.52
C GLN A 27 -2.91 11.98 -13.64
N SER A 28 -3.29 12.53 -14.80
CA SER A 28 -3.38 13.97 -15.02
C SER A 28 -4.38 14.61 -14.06
N GLU A 29 -5.58 14.04 -13.91
CA GLU A 29 -6.60 14.52 -12.97
C GLU A 29 -6.08 14.52 -11.51
N ARG A 30 -5.46 13.43 -11.07
CA ARG A 30 -4.88 13.31 -9.72
C ARG A 30 -3.77 14.32 -9.48
N TYR A 31 -2.90 14.52 -10.47
CA TYR A 31 -1.81 15.47 -10.39
C TYR A 31 -2.34 16.92 -10.30
N ASP A 32 -3.37 17.25 -11.07
CA ASP A 32 -4.05 18.54 -11.02
C ASP A 32 -4.68 18.82 -9.66
N LEU A 33 -5.37 17.83 -9.08
CA LEU A 33 -5.92 17.92 -7.73
C LEU A 33 -4.82 18.15 -6.69
N PHE A 34 -3.71 17.42 -6.77
CA PHE A 34 -2.56 17.61 -5.87
C PHE A 34 -1.94 19.01 -6.00
N LYS A 35 -1.79 19.52 -7.22
CA LYS A 35 -1.24 20.86 -7.49
C LYS A 35 -2.14 21.97 -6.93
N ARG A 36 -3.46 21.81 -7.04
CA ARG A 36 -4.46 22.77 -6.52
C ARG A 36 -4.63 22.70 -5.00
N ALA A 37 -4.41 21.54 -4.39
CA ALA A 37 -4.55 21.36 -2.95
C ALA A 37 -3.59 22.28 -2.16
N LYS A 38 -4.16 23.12 -1.29
CA LYS A 38 -3.44 24.07 -0.44
C LYS A 38 -4.07 24.12 0.95
N LEU A 39 -3.25 24.21 1.98
CA LEU A 39 -3.72 24.41 3.35
C LEU A 39 -4.01 25.90 3.58
N ARG A 40 -5.12 26.21 4.25
CA ARG A 40 -5.49 27.59 4.59
C ARG A 40 -4.50 28.17 5.59
N LYS A 41 -3.80 29.24 5.20
CA LYS A 41 -2.78 29.90 6.04
C LYS A 41 -3.31 30.37 7.40
N GLU A 42 -4.56 30.83 7.45
CA GLU A 42 -5.21 31.32 8.68
C GLU A 42 -5.42 30.20 9.72
N THR A 43 -5.93 29.04 9.27
CA THR A 43 -6.10 27.87 10.14
C THR A 43 -4.74 27.38 10.66
N LEU A 44 -3.73 27.32 9.79
CA LEU A 44 -2.38 26.94 10.19
C LEU A 44 -1.82 27.91 11.24
N ARG A 45 -1.91 29.22 10.98
CA ARG A 45 -1.48 30.26 11.91
C ARG A 45 -2.11 30.10 13.28
N ARG A 46 -3.42 29.84 13.35
CA ARG A 46 -4.13 29.61 14.61
C ARG A 46 -3.57 28.41 15.39
N ILE A 47 -3.35 27.28 14.71
CA ILE A 47 -2.81 26.06 15.32
C ILE A 47 -1.39 26.30 15.84
N VAL A 48 -0.53 26.94 15.04
CA VAL A 48 0.86 27.20 15.42
C VAL A 48 0.91 28.19 16.59
N ASN A 49 0.10 29.25 16.57
CA ASN A 49 0.01 30.18 17.68
C ASN A 49 -0.49 29.51 18.97
N HIS A 50 -1.43 28.57 18.85
CA HIS A 50 -1.91 27.78 20.00
C HIS A 50 -0.82 26.86 20.56
N ALA A 51 -0.06 26.18 19.70
CA ALA A 51 1.01 25.27 20.13
C ALA A 51 2.19 26.01 20.78
N LEU A 52 2.55 27.18 20.26
CA LEU A 52 3.68 27.98 20.75
C LEU A 52 3.29 29.01 21.81
N SER A 53 1.98 29.24 22.01
CA SER A 53 1.44 30.33 22.84
C SER A 53 2.02 31.71 22.46
N GLN A 54 2.38 31.90 21.18
CA GLN A 54 3.05 33.10 20.66
C GLN A 54 2.49 33.49 19.29
N SER A 55 2.55 34.78 18.94
CA SER A 55 2.17 35.25 17.61
C SER A 55 3.29 34.98 16.60
N VAL A 56 2.99 34.23 15.55
CA VAL A 56 4.01 33.78 14.58
C VAL A 56 3.99 34.63 13.30
N PRO A 57 5.16 35.03 12.74
CA PRO A 57 5.24 35.77 11.48
C PRO A 57 4.72 34.98 10.25
N ALA A 58 4.33 35.69 9.19
CA ALA A 58 3.76 35.09 7.97
C ALA A 58 4.75 34.21 7.17
N SER A 59 6.05 34.51 7.24
CA SER A 59 7.11 33.70 6.64
C SER A 59 7.16 32.30 7.24
N VAL A 60 7.14 32.21 8.58
CA VAL A 60 7.14 30.94 9.32
C VAL A 60 5.89 30.11 8.99
N VAL A 61 4.70 30.74 8.93
CA VAL A 61 3.46 30.05 8.51
C VAL A 61 3.57 29.48 7.09
N THR A 62 4.26 30.18 6.18
CA THR A 62 4.48 29.71 4.81
C THR A 62 5.40 28.49 4.78
N THR A 63 6.48 28.51 5.55
CA THR A 63 7.41 27.38 5.71
C THR A 63 6.70 26.15 6.30
N ILE A 64 5.91 26.32 7.37
CA ILE A 64 5.15 25.23 7.99
C ILE A 64 4.12 24.65 7.02
N ASN A 65 3.50 25.47 6.18
CA ASN A 65 2.56 24.99 5.15
C ASN A 65 3.26 24.05 4.15
N GLY A 66 4.47 24.40 3.70
CA GLY A 66 5.29 23.56 2.85
C GLY A 66 5.58 22.20 3.49
N PHE A 67 6.10 22.21 4.72
CA PHE A 67 6.39 20.98 5.48
C PHE A 67 5.15 20.14 5.73
N THR A 68 4.03 20.76 6.09
CA THR A 68 2.78 20.05 6.36
C THR A 68 2.24 19.37 5.09
N LYS A 69 2.36 20.01 3.92
CA LYS A 69 1.93 19.40 2.65
C LYS A 69 2.77 18.18 2.28
N VAL A 70 4.09 18.27 2.44
CA VAL A 70 5.00 17.14 2.19
C VAL A 70 4.69 16.00 3.16
N PHE A 71 4.64 16.31 4.45
CA PHE A 71 4.31 15.33 5.50
C PHE A 71 2.97 14.61 5.23
N ALA A 72 1.92 15.37 4.88
CA ALA A 72 0.62 14.77 4.54
C ALA A 72 0.73 13.85 3.32
N GLY A 73 1.49 14.24 2.30
CA GLY A 73 1.76 13.41 1.11
C GLY A 73 2.42 12.08 1.48
N GLU A 74 3.50 12.13 2.25
CA GLU A 74 4.26 10.94 2.68
C GLU A 74 3.40 9.97 3.50
N ILE A 75 2.61 10.49 4.44
CA ILE A 75 1.73 9.65 5.27
C ILE A 75 0.64 9.00 4.43
N ILE A 76 0.05 9.73 3.47
CA ILE A 76 -0.98 9.20 2.57
C ILE A 76 -0.40 8.12 1.66
N GLU A 77 0.79 8.35 1.10
CA GLU A 77 1.48 7.37 0.27
C GLU A 77 1.78 6.08 1.04
N LYS A 78 2.37 6.19 2.24
CA LYS A 78 2.60 5.04 3.12
C LYS A 78 1.30 4.32 3.50
N ALA A 79 0.22 5.05 3.73
CA ALA A 79 -1.09 4.46 4.02
C ALA A 79 -1.68 3.73 2.81
N ARG A 80 -1.42 4.20 1.58
CA ARG A 80 -1.79 3.47 0.36
C ARG A 80 -1.00 2.17 0.21
N THR A 81 0.27 2.15 0.58
CA THR A 81 1.06 0.91 0.61
C THR A 81 0.49 -0.09 1.61
N VAL A 82 0.22 0.34 2.85
CA VAL A 82 -0.42 -0.51 3.88
C VAL A 82 -1.78 -1.03 3.39
N GLN A 83 -2.58 -0.18 2.75
CA GLN A 83 -3.87 -0.57 2.20
C GLN A 83 -3.73 -1.69 1.15
N MET A 84 -2.74 -1.61 0.25
CA MET A 84 -2.50 -2.64 -0.76
C MET A 84 -2.07 -3.95 -0.10
N GLU A 85 -1.11 -3.90 0.83
CA GLU A 85 -0.64 -5.08 1.57
C GLU A 85 -1.79 -5.79 2.30
N TRP A 86 -2.66 -5.03 2.96
CA TRP A 86 -3.80 -5.57 3.71
C TRP A 86 -4.88 -6.10 2.77
N ALA A 87 -5.09 -5.46 1.63
CA ALA A 87 -6.00 -5.95 0.61
C ALA A 87 -5.52 -7.32 0.08
N ASP A 88 -4.25 -7.43 -0.30
CA ASP A 88 -3.70 -8.66 -0.84
C ASP A 88 -3.70 -9.78 0.21
N ALA A 89 -3.37 -9.47 1.47
CA ALA A 89 -3.45 -10.44 2.58
C ALA A 89 -4.89 -10.93 2.82
N HIS A 90 -5.89 -10.04 2.73
CA HIS A 90 -7.29 -10.42 2.87
C HIS A 90 -7.75 -11.34 1.72
N ASP A 91 -7.36 -11.02 0.49
CA ASP A 91 -7.70 -11.83 -0.69
C ASP A 91 -7.04 -13.22 -0.60
N GLN A 92 -5.78 -13.29 -0.15
CA GLN A 92 -5.07 -14.55 0.09
C GLN A 92 -5.75 -15.37 1.20
N ALA A 93 -6.12 -14.75 2.32
CA ALA A 93 -6.81 -15.44 3.41
C ALA A 93 -8.18 -15.99 2.95
N ALA A 94 -8.91 -15.23 2.14
CA ALA A 94 -10.17 -15.66 1.56
C ALA A 94 -9.99 -16.85 0.60
N ALA A 95 -8.95 -16.83 -0.24
CA ALA A 95 -8.62 -17.93 -1.14
C ALA A 95 -8.23 -19.22 -0.39
N VAL A 96 -7.39 -19.11 0.66
CA VAL A 96 -7.02 -20.25 1.52
C VAL A 96 -8.25 -20.82 2.23
N ALA A 97 -9.13 -19.97 2.75
CA ALA A 97 -10.37 -20.41 3.38
C ALA A 97 -11.32 -21.11 2.39
N ALA A 98 -11.35 -20.68 1.12
CA ALA A 98 -12.12 -21.36 0.08
C ALA A 98 -11.53 -22.75 -0.24
N LEU A 99 -10.21 -22.85 -0.42
CA LEU A 99 -9.52 -24.13 -0.64
C LEU A 99 -9.74 -25.10 0.52
N ALA A 100 -9.66 -24.63 1.76
CA ALA A 100 -9.90 -25.45 2.95
C ALA A 100 -11.36 -25.97 3.02
N LYS A 101 -12.34 -25.15 2.60
CA LYS A 101 -13.75 -25.58 2.50
C LYS A 101 -13.94 -26.65 1.44
N ASP A 102 -13.27 -26.54 0.29
CA ASP A 102 -13.33 -27.54 -0.76
C ASP A 102 -12.69 -28.86 -0.30
N ALA A 103 -11.50 -28.81 0.33
CA ALA A 103 -10.87 -29.98 0.92
C ALA A 103 -11.74 -30.67 2.00
N ALA A 104 -12.47 -29.89 2.81
CA ALA A 104 -13.39 -30.43 3.81
C ALA A 104 -14.65 -31.09 3.19
N ARG A 105 -15.05 -30.71 1.96
CA ARG A 105 -16.15 -31.37 1.23
C ARG A 105 -15.72 -32.73 0.69
N ASP A 106 -14.48 -32.85 0.24
CA ASP A 106 -13.94 -34.12 -0.30
C ASP A 106 -13.69 -35.16 0.82
N ILE A 107 -13.56 -34.73 2.08
CA ILE A 107 -13.47 -35.59 3.27
C ILE A 107 -14.83 -35.66 4.01
N GLY A 108 -15.94 -35.68 3.26
CA GLY A 108 -17.27 -36.00 3.82
C GLY A 108 -17.35 -37.47 4.26
N PRO A 109 -18.10 -37.81 5.31
CA PRO A 109 -18.14 -39.18 5.84
C PRO A 109 -18.68 -40.11 4.75
N SER A 110 -17.93 -41.16 4.43
CA SER A 110 -18.53 -42.32 3.77
C SER A 110 -19.71 -42.74 4.63
N GLN A 111 -20.94 -42.60 4.11
CA GLN A 111 -22.10 -43.18 4.76
C GLN A 111 -21.79 -44.67 4.89
N GLY A 112 -21.61 -45.11 6.13
CA GLY A 112 -21.49 -46.52 6.45
C GLY A 112 -22.69 -47.25 5.87
N SER A 113 -22.45 -48.05 4.85
CA SER A 113 -23.41 -49.07 4.43
C SER A 113 -23.67 -49.95 5.65
N GLN A 114 -24.91 -49.87 6.12
CA GLN A 114 -25.43 -50.65 7.23
C GLN A 114 -25.17 -52.13 6.95
N GLY A 115 -24.61 -52.82 7.95
CA GLY A 115 -24.06 -54.16 7.77
C GLY A 115 -25.11 -55.20 7.38
N ASP A 116 -24.76 -56.01 6.39
CA ASP A 116 -25.29 -57.35 6.23
C ASP A 116 -24.16 -58.35 6.48
N ASN A 117 -24.16 -58.90 7.69
CA ASN A 117 -23.35 -60.07 8.04
C ASN A 117 -23.94 -61.30 7.34
N ASN A 118 -23.28 -61.80 6.29
CA ASN A 118 -23.31 -63.23 6.05
C ASN A 118 -21.97 -63.74 5.52
N GLN A 119 -21.58 -64.86 6.10
CA GLN A 119 -20.30 -65.53 6.02
C GLN A 119 -20.13 -66.11 4.62
N ASN A 120 -18.99 -65.86 3.95
CA ASN A 120 -18.37 -66.94 3.18
C ASN A 120 -16.87 -66.71 2.96
N LEU A 121 -16.10 -67.74 3.32
CA LEU A 121 -14.68 -67.89 3.05
C LEU A 121 -14.47 -68.04 1.53
N GLY A 122 -13.70 -67.13 0.94
CA GLY A 122 -13.29 -67.22 -0.45
C GLY A 122 -11.92 -66.59 -0.63
N VAL A 123 -10.88 -67.41 -0.47
CA VAL A 123 -9.53 -67.09 -0.94
C VAL A 123 -9.62 -66.87 -2.45
N GLY A 124 -9.49 -65.62 -2.89
CA GLY A 124 -9.59 -65.21 -4.29
C GLY A 124 -8.52 -64.18 -4.62
N VAL A 125 -7.29 -64.65 -4.83
CA VAL A 125 -6.25 -63.91 -5.53
C VAL A 125 -6.74 -63.62 -6.95
N MET A 126 -6.98 -62.35 -7.31
CA MET A 126 -7.20 -61.92 -8.70
C MET A 126 -6.64 -60.50 -8.89
N MET A 127 -5.35 -60.36 -9.18
CA MET A 127 -4.76 -60.23 -10.52
C MET A 127 -5.12 -58.88 -11.19
N SER A 128 -4.07 -58.06 -11.36
CA SER A 128 -4.02 -56.85 -12.16
C SER A 128 -4.60 -57.06 -13.57
N ARG A 129 -5.62 -56.28 -13.96
CA ARG A 129 -6.03 -56.18 -15.36
C ARG A 129 -5.09 -55.22 -16.09
N ILE A 130 -4.09 -55.82 -16.74
CA ILE A 130 -3.40 -55.21 -17.88
C ILE A 130 -4.44 -55.11 -19.00
N TRP A 131 -4.76 -53.88 -19.41
CA TRP A 131 -5.65 -53.59 -20.54
C TRP A 131 -4.82 -53.61 -21.83
N THR A 132 -5.05 -54.60 -22.69
CA THR A 132 -4.51 -54.67 -24.06
C THR A 132 -5.65 -54.87 -25.03
N GLY A 133 -5.94 -53.86 -25.86
CA GLY A 133 -6.89 -53.93 -26.97
C GLY A 133 -7.14 -52.55 -27.59
N PRO A 134 -7.16 -52.40 -28.94
CA PRO A 134 -7.02 -51.11 -29.62
C PRO A 134 -8.33 -50.53 -30.17
N SER A 135 -8.31 -49.22 -30.39
CA SER A 135 -9.18 -48.43 -31.28
C SER A 135 -10.67 -48.35 -30.95
N ASP A 136 -11.03 -47.42 -30.08
CA ASP A 136 -11.88 -46.25 -30.42
C ASP A 136 -12.01 -45.39 -29.15
N GLU A 137 -11.03 -44.50 -28.97
CA GLU A 137 -10.94 -43.64 -27.80
C GLU A 137 -11.94 -42.48 -27.95
N GLN A 138 -13.21 -42.78 -27.65
CA GLN A 138 -14.16 -41.77 -27.19
C GLN A 138 -13.66 -41.28 -25.83
N VAL A 139 -12.72 -40.35 -25.87
CA VAL A 139 -12.34 -39.53 -24.71
C VAL A 139 -13.65 -38.90 -24.22
N PRO A 140 -14.11 -39.15 -22.98
CA PRO A 140 -15.21 -38.39 -22.45
C PRO A 140 -14.75 -36.94 -22.45
N THR A 141 -15.32 -36.11 -23.32
CA THR A 141 -15.17 -34.66 -23.26
C THR A 141 -15.70 -34.27 -21.88
N MET A 142 -14.80 -34.15 -20.90
CA MET A 142 -15.10 -33.54 -19.61
C MET A 142 -15.53 -32.12 -19.95
N MET A 143 -16.84 -31.91 -19.94
CA MET A 143 -17.43 -30.58 -19.94
C MET A 143 -16.65 -29.76 -18.90
N PRO A 144 -16.24 -28.51 -19.20
CA PRO A 144 -15.65 -27.66 -18.18
C PRO A 144 -16.70 -27.55 -17.09
N SER A 145 -16.45 -28.23 -15.96
CA SER A 145 -17.29 -28.12 -14.78
C SER A 145 -17.42 -26.63 -14.54
N SER A 146 -18.65 -26.13 -14.66
CA SER A 146 -18.99 -24.74 -14.37
C SER A 146 -18.62 -24.51 -12.90
N ARG A 147 -17.35 -24.15 -12.68
CA ARG A 147 -16.80 -23.86 -11.37
C ARG A 147 -17.57 -22.65 -10.91
N ALA A 148 -18.59 -22.90 -10.08
CA ALA A 148 -19.43 -21.88 -9.51
C ALA A 148 -18.49 -20.75 -9.07
N GLU A 149 -18.70 -19.55 -9.62
CA GLU A 149 -17.89 -18.39 -9.31
C GLU A 149 -17.99 -18.17 -7.79
N VAL A 150 -17.00 -18.67 -7.05
CA VAL A 150 -16.95 -18.53 -5.60
C VAL A 150 -16.68 -17.07 -5.34
N LYS A 151 -17.76 -16.30 -5.15
CA LYS A 151 -17.69 -14.89 -4.78
C LYS A 151 -16.98 -14.80 -3.44
N LEU A 152 -15.69 -14.47 -3.49
CA LEU A 152 -14.89 -14.18 -2.30
C LEU A 152 -15.57 -13.04 -1.52
N PRO A 153 -15.50 -13.04 -0.18
CA PRO A 153 -16.04 -11.96 0.62
C PRO A 153 -15.48 -10.61 0.15
N PRO A 154 -16.32 -9.57 0.05
CA PRO A 154 -15.87 -8.24 -0.39
C PRO A 154 -14.72 -7.74 0.47
N ASN A 155 -13.62 -7.34 -0.17
CA ASN A 155 -12.44 -6.87 0.52
C ASN A 155 -12.58 -5.38 0.92
N PRO A 156 -12.64 -5.05 2.22
CA PRO A 156 -12.84 -3.66 2.67
C PRO A 156 -11.64 -2.76 2.36
N HIS A 157 -10.45 -3.33 2.11
CA HIS A 157 -9.22 -2.60 1.83
C HIS A 157 -9.07 -2.22 0.35
N ARG A 158 -9.91 -2.71 -0.57
CA ARG A 158 -9.87 -2.31 -2.00
C ARG A 158 -10.55 -0.95 -2.27
N GLY A 159 -11.24 -0.38 -1.28
CA GLY A 159 -12.00 0.87 -1.39
C GLY A 159 -11.26 2.13 -0.92
N GLN A 160 -11.95 2.99 -0.16
CA GLN A 160 -11.40 4.22 0.39
C GLN A 160 -10.30 3.96 1.44
N LEU A 161 -9.43 4.94 1.66
CA LEU A 161 -8.45 4.88 2.75
C LEU A 161 -9.17 4.84 4.11
N LEU A 162 -8.93 3.77 4.87
CA LEU A 162 -9.49 3.60 6.21
C LEU A 162 -8.58 4.24 7.28
N PRO A 163 -9.14 4.69 8.42
CA PRO A 163 -8.36 5.22 9.54
C PRO A 163 -7.27 4.26 10.06
N ALA A 164 -7.50 2.95 9.93
CA ALA A 164 -6.53 1.93 10.35
C ALA A 164 -5.24 1.96 9.50
N HIS A 165 -5.35 2.19 8.19
CA HIS A 165 -4.18 2.31 7.31
C HIS A 165 -3.32 3.52 7.69
N LEU A 166 -3.95 4.64 8.02
CA LEU A 166 -3.25 5.85 8.45
C LEU A 166 -2.54 5.66 9.80
N ARG A 167 -3.16 4.96 10.74
CA ARG A 167 -2.53 4.63 12.03
C ARG A 167 -1.32 3.73 11.86
N GLU A 168 -1.43 2.70 11.03
CA GLU A 168 -0.30 1.80 10.76
C GLU A 168 0.80 2.50 9.97
N ALA A 169 0.45 3.33 8.98
CA ALA A 169 1.41 4.17 8.27
C ALA A 169 2.16 5.10 9.22
N LEU A 170 1.45 5.76 10.14
CA LEU A 170 2.07 6.61 11.16
C LEU A 170 2.96 5.82 12.12
N ARG A 171 2.57 4.60 12.48
CA ARG A 171 3.39 3.71 13.32
C ARG A 171 4.69 3.33 12.60
N ARG A 172 4.62 2.94 11.32
CA ARG A 172 5.80 2.65 10.48
C ARG A 172 6.68 3.88 10.32
N TYR A 173 6.08 5.02 9.98
CA TYR A 173 6.77 6.30 9.88
C TYR A 173 7.57 6.65 11.14
N LYS A 174 6.97 6.50 12.32
CA LYS A 174 7.64 6.73 13.61
C LYS A 174 8.75 5.72 13.92
N ARG A 175 8.56 4.45 13.54
CA ARG A 175 9.55 3.38 13.75
C ARG A 175 10.77 3.55 12.85
N ASP A 176 10.52 3.86 11.58
CA ASP A 176 11.55 3.84 10.55
C ASP A 176 12.36 5.15 10.52
N GLY A 177 11.84 6.24 11.12
CA GLY A 177 12.53 7.54 11.16
C GLY A 177 12.65 8.21 9.79
N GLU A 178 11.99 7.67 8.76
CA GLU A 178 12.11 8.01 7.34
C GLU A 178 11.49 9.35 6.94
N GLY A 179 11.28 10.25 7.89
CA GLY A 179 10.64 11.53 7.65
C GLY A 179 11.48 12.53 6.88
N GLY A 180 12.70 12.21 6.43
CA GLY A 180 13.53 13.10 5.61
C GLY A 180 13.80 14.50 6.18
N GLY A 181 13.50 14.75 7.47
CA GLY A 181 13.54 16.06 8.12
C GLY A 181 12.18 16.77 8.32
N VAL A 182 11.04 16.20 7.89
CA VAL A 182 9.69 16.75 8.12
C VAL A 182 8.95 16.03 9.25
N GLY A 183 9.28 16.32 10.51
CA GLY A 183 8.49 15.87 11.66
C GLY A 183 9.30 15.32 12.83
N PHE A 184 8.85 14.18 13.37
CA PHE A 184 9.13 13.68 14.73
C PHE A 184 10.59 13.24 15.01
N SER A 185 11.54 13.38 14.08
CA SER A 185 12.96 13.18 14.39
C SER A 185 13.87 13.94 13.43
N GLY A 186 14.84 14.71 13.98
CA GLY A 186 15.97 15.23 13.20
C GLY A 186 16.64 16.53 13.71
N LEU A 187 15.92 17.43 14.38
CA LEU A 187 16.49 18.74 14.81
C LEU A 187 16.92 18.82 16.28
N SER A 188 16.63 17.79 17.09
CA SER A 188 16.90 17.77 18.55
C SER A 188 18.06 16.87 18.98
N MET A 189 18.63 16.06 18.08
CA MET A 189 19.78 15.21 18.37
C MET A 189 20.72 15.29 17.18
N GLY A 190 21.98 15.68 17.45
CA GLY A 190 22.97 15.91 16.41
C GLY A 190 23.18 14.70 15.50
N ASN A 191 23.26 14.99 14.20
CA ASN A 191 24.09 14.30 13.20
C ASN A 191 23.96 12.78 12.98
N LEU A 192 22.89 12.09 13.37
CA LEU A 192 22.69 10.69 12.94
C LEU A 192 21.33 10.49 12.24
N GLY A 193 21.39 10.21 10.93
CA GLY A 193 20.32 9.48 10.23
C GLY A 193 19.62 10.24 9.12
N VAL A 194 20.35 10.67 8.09
CA VAL A 194 19.74 10.97 6.79
C VAL A 194 19.12 9.69 6.24
N ARG A 195 17.77 9.61 6.17
CA ARG A 195 17.04 8.90 5.10
C ARG A 195 15.65 9.52 4.84
N GLY A 196 15.49 9.97 3.60
CA GLY A 196 14.27 10.49 2.97
C GLY A 196 14.67 11.09 1.61
N SER A 197 13.81 10.96 0.59
CA SER A 197 14.13 11.40 -0.80
C SER A 197 14.27 12.93 -0.95
N VAL A 198 13.81 13.71 0.03
CA VAL A 198 13.81 15.17 -0.02
C VAL A 198 14.30 15.74 1.30
N THR A 199 15.60 15.99 1.41
CA THR A 199 16.19 16.70 2.55
C THR A 199 16.01 18.20 2.37
N TRP A 200 15.17 18.82 3.20
CA TRP A 200 15.02 20.28 3.22
C TRP A 200 16.03 20.89 4.19
N ASN A 201 17.20 21.29 3.69
CA ASN A 201 18.06 22.21 4.43
C ASN A 201 17.53 23.63 4.24
N ALA A 202 16.97 24.21 5.31
CA ALA A 202 16.89 25.67 5.39
C ALA A 202 18.35 26.15 5.40
N GLY A 203 18.81 26.77 4.31
CA GLY A 203 20.18 27.22 4.15
C GLY A 203 20.67 27.92 5.42
N SER A 204 21.86 27.56 5.87
CA SER A 204 22.54 28.19 6.99
C SER A 204 22.67 29.68 6.69
N VAL A 205 21.77 30.48 7.24
CA VAL A 205 21.90 31.94 7.23
C VAL A 205 23.01 32.25 8.21
N GLY A 206 24.23 32.39 7.68
CA GLY A 206 25.42 32.78 8.43
C GLY A 206 25.11 34.00 9.29
N GLY A 207 25.01 33.77 10.60
CA GLY A 207 24.72 34.80 11.58
C GLY A 207 25.82 35.84 11.59
N ARG A 208 25.53 37.03 11.06
CA ARG A 208 26.33 38.23 11.31
C ARG A 208 26.20 38.54 12.80
N ARG A 209 27.29 38.31 13.55
CA ARG A 209 27.37 38.59 14.99
C ARG A 209 27.04 40.06 15.22
N ILE A 210 25.98 40.31 15.99
CA ILE A 210 25.51 41.66 16.36
C ILE A 210 26.17 42.20 17.63
N PHE A 211 27.26 41.60 18.09
CA PHE A 211 28.11 42.15 19.14
C PHE A 211 29.58 41.86 18.82
N SER A 212 30.39 42.91 18.94
CA SER A 212 31.85 42.95 18.83
C SER A 212 32.53 42.34 20.05
#